data_AF-A0A6J0IXK2-F1
#
_entry.id   AF-A0A6J0IXK2-F1
#
_cell.length_a   1.000
_cell.length_b   1.000
_cell.length_c   1.000
_cell.angle_alpha   90.00
_cell.angle_beta   90.00
_cell.angle_gamma   90.00
#
_symmetry.space_group_name_H-M   'P 1'
#
loop_
_entity.id
_entity.type
_entity.pdbx_description
1 polymer ?
#
loop_
_entity_poly.entity_id
_entity_poly.type
_entity_poly.pdbx_seq_one_letter_code
_entity_poly.pdbx_strand_id
1 'polypeptide(L)'
;MAAAAARGAVSGILRRWAPRALPLSALPARCVGHGPAPAPLRAPLWAPRPLGGNRPQTAAPSVLSSVTPLLPSILQQPARTLTYYGLRKGKRKSVKAVVKRFLRLHNGLWVRRKAGYKKKLWKKSASQKKRLREFVLCNRTQCKLLDKMTTSFWKRRNWYVDYPYQKYQDRTNLQV
;
A
#
# COMPACT_ATOMS: atom_id res chain seq x y z
N MET A 1 39.24 -68.86 14.16
CA MET A 1 39.94 -67.60 14.48
C MET A 1 39.91 -66.68 13.27
N ALA A 2 39.64 -65.40 13.52
CA ALA A 2 39.89 -64.20 12.71
C ALA A 2 39.12 -63.99 11.38
N ALA A 3 38.37 -62.89 11.39
CA ALA A 3 37.54 -62.32 10.35
C ALA A 3 38.34 -61.45 9.36
N ALA A 4 37.76 -61.18 8.19
CA ALA A 4 38.00 -59.93 7.47
C ALA A 4 36.80 -59.57 6.57
N ALA A 5 35.97 -58.64 7.04
CA ALA A 5 34.92 -57.99 6.28
C ALA A 5 35.48 -56.68 5.69
N ALA A 6 35.54 -56.57 4.36
CA ALA A 6 35.92 -55.35 3.67
C ALA A 6 34.65 -54.54 3.29
N ARG A 7 34.46 -53.40 3.95
CA ARG A 7 33.39 -52.43 3.69
C ARG A 7 33.91 -51.38 2.71
N GLY A 8 33.27 -51.29 1.54
CA GLY A 8 33.52 -50.24 0.53
C GLY A 8 32.95 -48.88 0.96
N ALA A 9 33.74 -47.83 0.78
CA ALA A 9 33.56 -46.49 1.33
C ALA A 9 32.42 -45.69 0.65
N VAL A 10 31.69 -44.95 1.49
CA VAL A 10 30.60 -44.04 1.12
C VAL A 10 31.16 -42.64 0.83
N SER A 11 30.75 -42.10 -0.31
CA SER A 11 30.94 -40.71 -0.75
C SER A 11 30.32 -39.71 0.22
N GLY A 12 31.06 -38.65 0.57
CA GLY A 12 30.56 -37.60 1.45
C GLY A 12 31.47 -36.38 1.52
N ILE A 13 31.44 -35.53 0.49
CA ILE A 13 32.04 -34.19 0.52
C ILE A 13 31.22 -33.31 1.48
N LEU A 14 31.60 -33.29 2.76
CA LEU A 14 31.06 -32.35 3.75
C LEU A 14 31.79 -31.01 3.62
N ARG A 15 31.24 -30.08 2.84
CA ARG A 15 31.68 -28.66 2.88
C ARG A 15 31.16 -28.01 4.16
N ARG A 16 32.01 -28.03 5.19
CA ARG A 16 31.88 -27.29 6.45
C ARG A 16 31.97 -25.79 6.18
N TRP A 17 30.85 -25.08 6.22
CA TRP A 17 30.84 -23.60 6.26
C TRP A 17 30.93 -23.14 7.70
N ALA A 18 32.07 -22.57 8.08
CA ALA A 18 32.25 -21.87 9.36
C ALA A 18 32.29 -20.35 9.09
N PRO A 19 31.43 -19.53 9.71
CA PRO A 19 31.63 -18.10 9.72
C PRO A 19 32.59 -17.73 10.85
N ARG A 20 33.76 -17.16 10.49
CA ARG A 20 34.61 -16.45 11.45
C ARG A 20 33.97 -15.11 11.78
N ALA A 21 33.70 -14.93 13.06
CA ALA A 21 33.24 -13.70 13.69
C ALA A 21 34.40 -12.70 13.89
N LEU A 22 33.99 -11.45 14.14
CA LEU A 22 34.61 -10.35 14.90
C LEU A 22 34.81 -9.06 14.07
N PRO A 23 34.78 -7.85 14.68
CA PRO A 23 34.15 -7.45 15.95
C PRO A 23 33.27 -6.19 15.81
N LEU A 24 32.44 -5.98 16.84
CA LEU A 24 31.83 -4.67 17.12
C LEU A 24 32.92 -3.66 17.49
N SER A 25 32.85 -2.46 16.90
CA SER A 25 33.38 -1.26 17.53
C SER A 25 32.55 -0.02 17.15
N ALA A 26 32.12 0.64 18.22
CA ALA A 26 31.96 2.08 18.41
C ALA A 26 31.14 2.91 17.41
N LEU A 27 30.02 3.43 17.92
CA LEU A 27 29.38 4.67 17.49
C LEU A 27 30.41 5.82 17.42
N PRO A 28 30.14 6.84 16.61
CA PRO A 28 29.64 8.03 17.29
C PRO A 28 28.40 8.63 16.62
N ALA A 29 27.59 9.23 17.49
CA ALA A 29 26.54 10.17 17.16
C ALA A 29 27.01 11.18 16.10
N ARG A 30 26.20 11.39 15.06
CA ARG A 30 26.30 12.59 14.25
C ARG A 30 24.93 13.22 14.11
N CYS A 31 24.86 14.38 14.75
CA CYS A 31 23.73 15.27 14.87
C CYS A 31 23.07 15.54 13.51
N VAL A 32 21.74 15.60 13.53
CA VAL A 32 20.96 16.22 12.46
C VAL A 32 21.35 17.70 12.42
N GLY A 33 22.20 18.06 11.46
CA GLY A 33 22.50 19.45 11.17
C GLY A 33 21.25 20.15 10.63
N HIS A 34 20.63 20.98 11.46
CA HIS A 34 19.82 22.09 10.97
C HIS A 34 20.75 23.06 10.26
N GLY A 35 20.81 22.98 8.93
CA GLY A 35 21.43 24.04 8.13
C GLY A 35 20.58 25.30 8.21
N PRO A 36 21.15 26.48 8.54
CA PRO A 36 20.43 27.74 8.53
C PRO A 36 20.06 28.14 7.10
N ALA A 37 18.87 28.73 6.94
CA ALA A 37 18.38 29.29 5.70
C ALA A 37 19.36 30.36 5.15
N PRO A 38 19.56 30.44 3.83
CA PRO A 38 20.37 31.52 3.26
C PRO A 38 19.64 32.85 3.43
N ALA A 39 20.31 33.81 4.06
CA ALA A 39 19.89 35.20 4.14
C ALA A 39 19.82 35.82 2.73
N PRO A 40 18.81 36.65 2.42
CA PRO A 40 18.77 37.34 1.14
C PRO A 40 19.83 38.44 1.10
N LEU A 41 20.67 38.39 0.07
CA LEU A 41 21.62 39.45 -0.28
C LEU A 41 20.86 40.76 -0.49
N ARG A 42 21.30 41.82 0.21
CA ARG A 42 20.85 43.21 0.02
C ARG A 42 21.01 43.59 -1.45
N ALA A 43 19.90 43.88 -2.12
CA ALA A 43 19.91 44.54 -3.42
C ALA A 43 20.29 46.04 -3.25
N PRO A 44 21.02 46.63 -4.20
CA PRO A 44 21.47 48.02 -4.10
C PRO A 44 20.30 49.02 -4.23
N LEU A 45 20.33 50.05 -3.39
CA LEU A 45 19.49 51.24 -3.51
C LEU A 45 19.95 52.06 -4.71
N TRP A 46 19.42 51.76 -5.90
CA TRP A 46 19.13 52.77 -6.91
C TRP A 46 18.23 52.15 -7.98
N ALA A 47 16.95 52.53 -7.98
CA ALA A 47 16.05 52.33 -9.10
C ALA A 47 15.40 53.68 -9.38
N PRO A 48 15.36 54.16 -10.65
CA PRO A 48 14.75 55.42 -10.98
C PRO A 48 13.25 55.38 -10.69
N ARG A 49 12.74 56.46 -10.09
CA ARG A 49 11.31 56.68 -9.90
C ARG A 49 10.63 56.77 -11.28
N PRO A 50 9.65 55.93 -11.61
CA PRO A 50 8.75 56.22 -12.72
C PRO A 50 7.82 57.36 -12.27
N LEU A 51 7.97 58.49 -12.96
CA LEU A 51 7.08 59.63 -12.88
C LEU A 51 5.72 59.24 -13.50
N GLY A 52 4.65 59.55 -12.77
CA GLY A 52 3.33 59.88 -13.31
C GLY A 52 2.72 58.95 -14.37
N GLY A 53 1.86 58.03 -13.93
CA GLY A 53 0.95 57.31 -14.82
C GLY A 53 -0.30 56.86 -14.08
N ASN A 54 -1.38 57.62 -14.26
CA ASN A 54 -2.79 57.32 -13.98
C ASN A 54 -3.09 56.13 -13.07
N ARG A 55 -3.46 56.43 -11.83
CA ARG A 55 -4.14 55.52 -10.90
C ARG A 55 -5.47 55.08 -11.54
N PRO A 56 -5.66 53.81 -11.95
CA PRO A 56 -7.00 53.35 -12.26
C PRO A 56 -7.78 53.37 -10.96
N GLN A 57 -8.96 53.96 -11.04
CA GLN A 57 -9.97 54.02 -10.00
C GLN A 57 -10.10 52.65 -9.34
N THR A 58 -10.27 52.64 -8.01
CA THR A 58 -10.57 51.46 -7.20
C THR A 58 -11.80 50.74 -7.77
N ALA A 59 -11.57 49.81 -8.69
CA ALA A 59 -12.56 48.84 -9.11
C ALA A 59 -12.83 47.99 -7.87
N ALA A 60 -14.06 48.04 -7.36
CA ALA A 60 -14.52 47.17 -6.30
C ALA A 60 -14.07 45.73 -6.63
N PRO A 61 -13.52 44.97 -5.66
CA PRO A 61 -13.09 43.61 -5.93
C PRO A 61 -14.30 42.86 -6.45
N SER A 62 -14.27 42.51 -7.73
CA SER A 62 -15.34 41.76 -8.36
C SER A 62 -15.59 40.50 -7.53
N VAL A 63 -16.85 40.12 -7.35
CA VAL A 63 -17.21 38.91 -6.60
C VAL A 63 -16.42 37.70 -7.12
N LEU A 64 -16.09 37.68 -8.40
CA LEU A 64 -15.25 36.66 -9.03
C LEU A 64 -13.86 36.55 -8.41
N SER A 65 -13.19 37.66 -8.10
CA SER A 65 -11.87 37.66 -7.44
C SER A 65 -11.89 37.11 -6.01
N SER A 66 -13.01 37.25 -5.29
CA SER A 66 -13.14 36.72 -3.92
C SER A 66 -13.46 35.22 -3.86
N VAL A 67 -14.03 34.63 -4.93
CA VAL A 67 -14.28 33.17 -5.01
C VAL A 67 -13.14 32.37 -5.63
N THR A 68 -12.17 33.01 -6.28
CA THR A 68 -10.95 32.38 -6.85
C THR A 68 -10.20 31.42 -5.93
N PRO A 69 -10.00 31.69 -4.62
CA PRO A 69 -9.34 30.74 -3.73
C PRO A 69 -10.22 29.53 -3.35
N LEU A 70 -11.54 29.61 -3.54
CA LEU A 70 -12.49 28.53 -3.24
C LEU A 70 -12.78 27.61 -4.44
N LEU A 71 -12.52 28.11 -5.66
CA LEU A 71 -12.63 27.37 -6.92
C LEU A 71 -11.98 25.97 -6.90
N PRO A 72 -10.76 25.75 -6.38
CA PRO A 72 -10.18 24.41 -6.32
C PRO A 72 -11.03 23.45 -5.46
N SER A 73 -11.60 23.88 -4.33
CA SER A 73 -12.48 23.03 -3.51
C SER A 73 -13.84 22.76 -4.16
N ILE A 74 -14.35 23.69 -4.96
CA ILE A 74 -15.64 23.55 -5.66
C ILE A 74 -15.50 22.65 -6.90
N LEU A 75 -14.38 22.77 -7.63
CA LEU A 75 -14.06 21.95 -8.79
C LEU A 75 -13.53 20.56 -8.41
N GLN A 76 -12.94 20.42 -7.22
CA GLN A 76 -12.50 19.13 -6.72
C GLN A 76 -13.72 18.31 -6.31
N GLN A 77 -14.30 17.64 -7.30
CA GLN A 77 -15.34 16.65 -7.07
C GLN A 77 -14.85 15.67 -5.98
N PRO A 78 -15.57 15.57 -4.85
CA PRO A 78 -15.19 14.61 -3.83
C PRO A 78 -15.25 13.22 -4.46
N ALA A 79 -14.11 12.56 -4.56
CA ALA A 79 -13.98 11.19 -5.04
C ALA A 79 -14.59 10.25 -4.00
N ARG A 80 -15.92 10.24 -3.89
CA ARG A 80 -16.66 9.35 -3.00
C ARG A 80 -16.45 7.93 -3.48
N THR A 81 -15.56 7.20 -2.82
CA THR A 81 -15.30 5.79 -3.14
C THR A 81 -16.52 4.90 -2.92
N LEU A 82 -17.48 5.30 -2.07
CA LEU A 82 -18.69 4.55 -1.72
C LEU A 82 -19.96 5.32 -2.09
N THR A 83 -20.91 4.64 -2.75
CA THR A 83 -22.23 5.21 -3.10
C THR A 83 -23.33 4.48 -2.33
N TYR A 84 -23.95 5.17 -1.37
CA TYR A 84 -25.03 4.63 -0.54
C TYR A 84 -26.36 4.48 -1.29
N TYR A 85 -26.74 5.50 -2.04
CA TYR A 85 -27.98 5.53 -2.82
C TYR A 85 -27.62 5.82 -4.28
N GLY A 86 -27.87 4.87 -5.17
CA GLY A 86 -27.63 5.06 -6.61
C GLY A 86 -28.81 5.78 -7.27
N LEU A 87 -28.52 6.77 -8.11
CA LEU A 87 -29.53 7.66 -8.72
C LEU A 87 -30.72 6.94 -9.37
N ARG A 88 -30.49 5.85 -10.12
CA ARG A 88 -31.56 5.16 -10.85
C ARG A 88 -32.46 4.25 -10.01
N LYS A 89 -31.89 3.55 -9.01
CA LYS A 89 -32.59 2.47 -8.27
C LYS A 89 -32.70 2.74 -6.77
N GLY A 90 -32.09 3.82 -6.27
CA GLY A 90 -31.94 4.08 -4.84
C GLY A 90 -31.09 3.07 -4.06
N LYS A 91 -30.50 2.05 -4.69
CA LYS A 91 -29.76 0.98 -3.99
C LYS A 91 -28.26 1.28 -3.86
N ARG A 92 -27.64 0.73 -2.81
CA ARG A 92 -26.17 0.76 -2.58
C ARG A 92 -25.39 0.19 -3.75
N LYS A 93 -24.27 0.81 -4.08
CA LYS A 93 -23.34 0.34 -5.11
C LYS A 93 -22.09 -0.26 -4.48
N SER A 94 -21.66 -1.40 -5.03
CA SER A 94 -20.40 -2.04 -4.65
C SER A 94 -19.21 -1.40 -5.35
N VAL A 95 -18.12 -1.20 -4.62
CA VAL A 95 -16.86 -0.71 -5.19
C VAL A 95 -16.20 -1.82 -6.02
N LYS A 96 -16.17 -1.67 -7.35
CA LYS A 96 -15.65 -2.72 -8.25
C LYS A 96 -14.16 -2.98 -8.09
N ALA A 97 -13.39 -1.99 -7.62
CA ALA A 97 -11.97 -2.17 -7.33
C ALA A 97 -11.73 -3.22 -6.23
N VAL A 98 -12.63 -3.34 -5.24
CA VAL A 98 -12.54 -4.36 -4.19
C VAL A 98 -12.71 -5.75 -4.79
N VAL A 99 -13.77 -5.95 -5.56
CA VAL A 99 -14.10 -7.24 -6.20
C VAL A 99 -12.96 -7.73 -7.11
N LYS A 100 -12.29 -6.82 -7.82
CA LYS A 100 -11.16 -7.18 -8.70
C LYS A 100 -9.88 -7.56 -7.96
N ARG A 101 -9.70 -7.13 -6.71
CA ARG A 101 -8.43 -7.23 -5.97
C ARG A 101 -8.48 -8.22 -4.81
N PHE A 102 -9.65 -8.44 -4.25
CA PHE A 102 -9.88 -9.26 -3.07
C PHE A 102 -10.89 -10.36 -3.38
N LEU A 103 -10.66 -11.53 -2.78
CA LEU A 103 -11.59 -12.65 -2.83
C LEU A 103 -12.37 -12.72 -1.51
N ARG A 104 -13.70 -12.87 -1.61
CA ARG A 104 -14.59 -12.99 -0.47
C ARG A 104 -14.85 -14.47 -0.14
N LEU A 105 -14.57 -14.86 1.10
CA LEU A 105 -14.98 -16.16 1.66
C LEU A 105 -16.26 -15.99 2.51
N HIS A 106 -17.10 -17.04 2.59
CA HIS A 106 -18.38 -16.99 3.30
C HIS A 106 -18.20 -16.85 4.81
N ASN A 107 -17.17 -17.49 5.37
CA ASN A 107 -16.76 -17.39 6.76
C ASN A 107 -16.32 -15.99 7.26
N GLY A 108 -16.60 -14.93 6.51
CA GLY A 108 -16.29 -13.58 6.94
C GLY A 108 -14.88 -13.09 6.60
N LEU A 109 -14.03 -13.94 5.99
CA LEU A 109 -12.68 -13.55 5.62
C LEU A 109 -12.58 -12.94 4.22
N TRP A 110 -11.52 -12.17 4.03
CA TRP A 110 -11.11 -11.63 2.75
C TRP A 110 -9.67 -12.08 2.46
N VAL A 111 -9.44 -12.55 1.25
CA VAL A 111 -8.13 -13.02 0.77
C VAL A 111 -7.58 -12.00 -0.22
N ARG A 112 -6.29 -11.69 -0.12
CA ARG A 112 -5.58 -10.82 -1.05
C ARG A 112 -4.24 -11.40 -1.46
N ARG A 113 -3.70 -10.89 -2.56
CA ARG A 113 -2.30 -11.12 -2.95
C ARG A 113 -1.41 -10.00 -2.42
N LYS A 114 -0.16 -10.30 -2.05
CA LYS A 114 0.79 -9.26 -1.62
C LYS A 114 1.15 -8.33 -2.78
N ALA A 115 1.28 -7.05 -2.46
CA ALA A 115 1.65 -6.04 -3.44
C ALA A 115 3.08 -6.28 -3.95
N GLY A 116 3.34 -5.93 -5.21
CA GLY A 116 4.68 -6.02 -5.79
C GLY A 116 5.16 -7.45 -6.10
N TYR A 117 4.31 -8.47 -6.00
CA TYR A 117 4.68 -9.87 -6.33
C TYR A 117 5.10 -10.09 -7.81
N LYS A 118 4.82 -9.14 -8.70
CA LYS A 118 5.25 -9.11 -10.12
C LYS A 118 6.25 -8.01 -10.46
N LYS A 119 6.66 -7.19 -9.48
CA LYS A 119 7.48 -5.99 -9.74
C LYS A 119 8.90 -6.17 -9.23
N LYS A 120 9.89 -5.69 -9.98
CA LYS A 120 11.32 -5.68 -9.63
C LYS A 120 11.81 -7.03 -9.09
N LEU A 121 11.48 -8.13 -9.77
CA LEU A 121 11.77 -9.49 -9.28
C LEU A 121 13.26 -9.86 -9.33
N TRP A 122 14.01 -9.22 -10.22
CA TRP A 122 15.44 -9.43 -10.38
C TRP A 122 16.25 -8.97 -9.15
N LYS A 123 15.83 -7.89 -8.47
CA LYS A 123 16.44 -7.42 -7.20
C LYS A 123 16.08 -8.27 -5.98
N LYS A 124 15.06 -9.12 -6.08
CA LYS A 124 14.47 -9.81 -4.93
C LYS A 124 15.10 -11.18 -4.74
N SER A 125 15.32 -11.58 -3.50
CA SER A 125 15.77 -12.94 -3.18
C SER A 125 14.69 -13.98 -3.49
N ALA A 126 15.08 -15.25 -3.63
CA ALA A 126 14.13 -16.34 -3.87
C ALA A 126 13.10 -16.49 -2.73
N SER A 127 13.53 -16.36 -1.48
CA SER A 127 12.65 -16.41 -0.30
C SER A 127 11.62 -15.26 -0.30
N GLN A 128 12.05 -14.05 -0.66
CA GLN A 128 11.15 -12.91 -0.78
C GLN A 128 10.15 -13.10 -1.94
N LYS A 129 10.59 -13.63 -3.08
CA LYS A 129 9.71 -13.97 -4.21
C LYS A 129 8.63 -14.98 -3.79
N LYS A 130 9.01 -16.06 -3.09
CA LYS A 130 8.09 -17.07 -2.55
C LYS A 130 7.04 -16.42 -1.63
N ARG A 131 7.51 -15.69 -0.61
CA ARG A 131 6.65 -15.00 0.36
C ARG A 131 5.66 -14.04 -0.31
N LEU A 132 6.07 -13.33 -1.37
CA LEU A 132 5.20 -12.39 -2.09
C LEU A 132 4.13 -13.07 -2.95
N ARG A 133 4.35 -14.29 -3.42
CA ARG A 133 3.39 -15.02 -4.25
C ARG A 133 2.25 -15.63 -3.44
N GLU A 134 2.46 -15.83 -2.14
CA GLU A 134 1.46 -16.34 -1.22
C GLU A 134 0.23 -15.43 -1.12
N PHE A 135 -0.94 -16.06 -0.99
CA PHE A 135 -2.17 -15.40 -0.60
C PHE A 135 -2.19 -15.17 0.90
N VAL A 136 -2.69 -14.02 1.33
CA VAL A 136 -2.76 -13.64 2.75
C VAL A 136 -4.15 -13.14 3.09
N LEU A 137 -4.57 -13.40 4.32
CA LEU A 137 -5.82 -12.92 4.87
C LEU A 137 -5.76 -11.44 5.23
N CYS A 138 -6.91 -10.79 5.20
CA CYS A 138 -7.07 -9.42 5.68
C CYS A 138 -7.27 -9.37 7.20
N ASN A 139 -6.87 -8.25 7.81
CA ASN A 139 -7.10 -7.99 9.23
C ASN A 139 -8.60 -7.76 9.49
N ARG A 140 -9.04 -7.93 10.75
CA ARG A 140 -10.46 -7.75 11.14
C ARG A 140 -11.03 -6.39 10.73
N THR A 141 -10.26 -5.30 10.93
CA THR A 141 -10.66 -3.93 10.55
C THR A 141 -10.83 -3.78 9.05
N GLN A 142 -9.89 -4.33 8.27
CA GLN A 142 -9.95 -4.34 6.81
C GLN A 142 -11.16 -5.13 6.32
N CYS A 143 -11.42 -6.32 6.87
CA CYS A 143 -12.59 -7.12 6.52
C CYS A 143 -13.89 -6.34 6.74
N LYS A 144 -14.04 -5.67 7.90
CA LYS A 144 -15.21 -4.81 8.19
C LYS A 144 -15.36 -3.68 7.18
N LEU A 145 -14.26 -3.02 6.79
CA LEU A 145 -14.28 -1.98 5.76
C LEU A 145 -14.72 -2.52 4.40
N LEU A 146 -14.15 -3.63 3.95
CA LEU A 146 -14.48 -4.26 2.67
C LEU A 146 -15.94 -4.74 2.64
N ASP A 147 -16.46 -5.22 3.76
CA ASP A 147 -17.86 -5.61 3.92
C ASP A 147 -18.82 -4.42 3.87
N LYS A 148 -18.37 -3.20 4.24
CA LYS A 148 -19.11 -1.95 4.03
C LYS A 148 -19.02 -1.50 2.57
N MET A 149 -17.88 -1.69 1.91
CA MET A 149 -17.68 -1.30 0.51
C MET A 149 -18.42 -2.20 -0.50
N THR A 150 -18.85 -3.39 -0.07
CA THR A 150 -19.53 -4.38 -0.90
C THR A 150 -20.98 -4.60 -0.49
N THR A 151 -21.75 -5.17 -1.41
CA THR A 151 -23.18 -5.47 -1.21
C THR A 151 -23.39 -6.93 -0.78
N SER A 152 -24.57 -7.25 -0.27
CA SER A 152 -24.96 -8.61 0.15
C SER A 152 -24.80 -9.66 -0.95
N PHE A 153 -24.96 -9.26 -2.22
CA PHE A 153 -24.71 -10.11 -3.39
C PHE A 153 -23.36 -10.81 -3.35
N TRP A 154 -22.29 -10.12 -2.91
CA TRP A 154 -20.94 -10.71 -2.85
C TRP A 154 -20.71 -11.58 -1.60
N LYS A 155 -21.62 -11.53 -0.63
CA LYS A 155 -21.55 -12.28 0.62
C LYS A 155 -22.30 -13.63 0.55
N ARG A 156 -23.11 -13.82 -0.49
CA ARG A 156 -23.89 -15.05 -0.71
C ARG A 156 -22.97 -16.26 -0.88
N ARG A 157 -23.47 -17.43 -0.46
CA ARG A 157 -22.80 -18.71 -0.71
C ARG A 157 -22.89 -19.01 -2.21
N ASN A 158 -21.77 -19.42 -2.81
CA ASN A 158 -21.74 -19.90 -4.20
C ASN A 158 -21.26 -21.36 -4.18
N TRP A 159 -21.84 -22.18 -5.06
CA TRP A 159 -21.51 -23.59 -5.26
C TRP A 159 -21.03 -23.77 -6.69
N TYR A 160 -19.78 -23.39 -6.95
CA TYR A 160 -19.17 -23.57 -8.25
C TYR A 160 -18.58 -24.98 -8.36
N VAL A 161 -18.69 -25.58 -9.54
CA VAL A 161 -18.05 -26.87 -9.85
C VAL A 161 -16.53 -26.69 -9.83
N ASP A 162 -15.81 -27.63 -9.20
CA ASP A 162 -14.35 -27.68 -9.11
C ASP A 162 -13.65 -26.43 -8.59
N TYR A 163 -14.30 -25.71 -7.68
CA TYR A 163 -13.73 -24.47 -7.14
C TYR A 163 -12.65 -24.74 -6.08
N PRO A 164 -11.39 -24.31 -6.30
CA PRO A 164 -10.26 -24.68 -5.42
C PRO A 164 -10.37 -24.10 -4.00
N TYR A 165 -11.17 -23.06 -3.79
CA TYR A 165 -11.34 -22.45 -2.47
C TYR A 165 -12.58 -22.94 -1.71
N GLN A 166 -13.31 -23.94 -2.22
CA GLN A 166 -14.54 -24.43 -1.59
C GLN A 166 -14.32 -24.90 -0.14
N LYS A 167 -13.20 -25.58 0.11
CA LYS A 167 -12.82 -26.07 1.45
C LYS A 167 -12.58 -24.97 2.49
N TYR A 168 -12.24 -23.75 2.06
CA TYR A 168 -11.92 -22.64 2.97
C TYR A 168 -13.13 -21.74 3.26
N GLN A 169 -14.29 -22.12 2.74
CA GLN A 169 -15.48 -21.29 2.79
C GLN A 169 -16.11 -21.30 4.18
N ASP A 170 -15.95 -22.39 4.92
CA ASP A 170 -16.38 -22.56 6.32
C ASP A 170 -15.17 -22.62 7.26
N ARG A 171 -15.37 -22.31 8.55
CA ARG A 171 -14.33 -22.47 9.57
C ARG A 171 -14.71 -23.64 10.46
N THR A 172 -13.77 -24.54 10.66
CA THR A 172 -13.90 -25.69 11.56
C THR A 172 -12.99 -25.48 12.77
N ASN A 173 -13.35 -26.11 13.90
CA ASN A 173 -12.52 -26.17 15.12
C ASN A 173 -12.13 -24.80 15.69
N LEU A 174 -13.07 -23.87 15.78
CA LEU A 174 -12.88 -22.61 16.47
C LEU A 174 -13.51 -22.66 17.86
N GLN A 175 -12.70 -22.39 18.88
CA GLN A 175 -13.15 -22.10 20.24
C GLN A 175 -12.91 -20.61 20.49
N VAL A 176 -13.83 -19.95 21.20
CA VAL A 176 -13.81 -18.50 21.47
C VAL A 176 -13.30 -18.24 22.86
#